data_AF-A0A519SBK7-F1
#
_entry.id   AF-A0A519SBK7-F1
#
_cell.length_a   1.000
_cell.length_b   1.000
_cell.length_c   1.000
_cell.angle_alpha   90.00
_cell.angle_beta   90.00
_cell.angle_gamma   90.00
#
_symmetry.space_group_name_H-M   'P 1'
#
loop_
_entity.id
_entity.type
_entity.pdbx_description
1 polymer ?
#
loop_
_entity_poly.entity_id
_entity_poly.type
_entity_poly.pdbx_seq_one_letter_code
_entity_poly.pdbx_strand_id
1 'polypeptide(L)'
;MQKNIRVKYDVMKIIHAFILTSFLLSALNVYAQSEVLSGKTINAITKQPVPFVSIGVKNKAIGTVSDSLGHYLLSYRSEEISKTDSIFFSAIGFQRVKMDFAQFLDGSKAISLKELPLTLNTVKITAVPRKMKSYGRWSASLLFFPGMYKTVPQFSDEKGREQATILKIDPDVFLRKLNFAISRRHFQKIKLRLNIFSVSKGIPDRSLLDKDVVFDISGSSLPGMPKAESIDLRPYQIAIKGRKEIAVSLSILDLEPLSGDSSRQAFFIPSFPNPLRSSLYRMKSESSWQKVASSHLLIGLEASTMKTNIADSQQEESLDYITKINPELSKALYGNNHGKRIKVEQGEIYYETYGKGRPLILLHGNGESISSFRNQIGPLSAHYQVIVIDTRGHGNSGDSKTTDYSYGLFADDLKVVMDSIHIKKAILLGWSDGGNTALELALKHPEKIDKMVLMGANLFPGSSAIKEDVIRMFERRRDSLMITKDPASDHKLRLSRLVLQEPQISADELEKINIPTLILAGESDVIKTEHTMLIHAHIKGSKVQIIAGEDHYLPLKNPKLFNRIVLDFLAQ
;
A
#
# COMPACT_ATOMS: atom_id res chain seq x y z
N MET A 1 -83.23 -22.61 -36.11
CA MET A 1 -81.83 -22.62 -35.59
C MET A 1 -81.03 -21.34 -35.88
N GLN A 2 -80.99 -20.80 -37.10
CA GLN A 2 -80.04 -19.73 -37.49
C GLN A 2 -79.99 -18.46 -36.60
N LYS A 3 -81.13 -17.97 -36.07
CA LYS A 3 -81.15 -16.71 -35.28
C LYS A 3 -80.25 -16.74 -34.03
N ASN A 4 -80.18 -17.87 -33.32
CA ASN A 4 -79.38 -18.01 -32.09
C ASN A 4 -77.87 -18.14 -32.35
N ILE A 5 -77.46 -18.34 -33.61
CA ILE A 5 -76.05 -18.44 -33.99
C ILE A 5 -75.46 -17.03 -34.18
N ARG A 6 -76.15 -16.11 -34.87
CA ARG A 6 -75.68 -14.72 -35.06
C ARG A 6 -75.41 -14.00 -33.74
N VAL A 7 -76.34 -14.06 -32.79
CA VAL A 7 -76.19 -13.39 -31.48
C VAL A 7 -74.94 -13.87 -30.74
N LYS A 8 -74.61 -15.17 -30.79
CA LYS A 8 -73.36 -15.68 -30.22
C LYS A 8 -72.12 -15.15 -30.94
N TYR A 9 -72.13 -15.06 -32.27
CA TYR A 9 -71.00 -14.52 -33.03
C TYR A 9 -70.76 -13.03 -32.78
N ASP A 10 -71.80 -12.20 -32.70
CA ASP A 10 -71.64 -10.76 -32.50
C ASP A 10 -71.24 -10.42 -31.05
N VAL A 11 -71.81 -11.11 -30.05
CA VAL A 11 -71.32 -11.02 -28.65
C VAL A 11 -69.88 -11.50 -28.54
N MET A 12 -69.52 -12.60 -29.21
CA MET A 12 -68.14 -13.10 -29.19
C MET A 12 -67.16 -12.15 -29.91
N LYS A 13 -67.59 -11.45 -30.98
CA LYS A 13 -66.80 -10.37 -31.60
C LYS A 13 -66.61 -9.17 -30.68
N ILE A 14 -67.65 -8.73 -29.97
CA ILE A 14 -67.53 -7.63 -29.00
C ILE A 14 -66.58 -8.01 -27.87
N ILE A 15 -66.68 -9.23 -27.33
CA ILE A 15 -65.75 -9.75 -26.32
C ILE A 15 -64.32 -9.85 -26.86
N HIS A 16 -64.11 -10.35 -28.09
CA HIS A 16 -62.77 -10.38 -28.69
C HIS A 16 -62.22 -8.97 -28.93
N ALA A 17 -63.05 -8.01 -29.35
CA ALA A 17 -62.63 -6.62 -29.52
C ALA A 17 -62.26 -5.96 -28.18
N PHE A 18 -63.03 -6.19 -27.11
CA PHE A 18 -62.73 -5.71 -25.76
C PHE A 18 -61.48 -6.37 -25.17
N ILE A 19 -61.27 -7.66 -25.42
CA ILE A 19 -60.04 -8.36 -25.03
C ILE A 19 -58.86 -7.80 -25.83
N LEU A 20 -58.98 -7.56 -27.14
CA LEU A 20 -57.91 -6.98 -27.95
C LEU A 20 -57.58 -5.54 -27.53
N THR A 21 -58.56 -4.67 -27.27
CA THR A 21 -58.27 -3.31 -26.77
C THR A 21 -57.72 -3.34 -25.36
N SER A 22 -58.20 -4.23 -24.48
CA SER A 22 -57.59 -4.42 -23.15
C SER A 22 -56.18 -5.02 -23.23
N PHE A 23 -55.86 -5.82 -24.25
CA PHE A 23 -54.50 -6.30 -24.52
C PHE A 23 -53.62 -5.21 -25.13
N LEU A 24 -54.14 -4.35 -26.01
CA LEU A 24 -53.36 -3.22 -26.56
C LEU A 24 -53.11 -2.13 -25.51
N LEU A 25 -54.08 -1.81 -24.64
CA LEU A 25 -53.87 -0.87 -23.54
C LEU A 25 -52.98 -1.43 -22.41
N SER A 26 -52.87 -2.75 -22.26
CA SER A 26 -51.87 -3.37 -21.36
C SER A 26 -50.54 -3.70 -22.06
N ALA A 27 -50.49 -3.76 -23.39
CA ALA A 27 -49.25 -3.80 -24.18
C ALA A 27 -48.58 -2.43 -24.26
N LEU A 28 -49.33 -1.33 -24.05
CA LEU A 28 -48.78 -0.03 -23.66
C LEU A 28 -48.31 0.00 -22.18
N ASN A 29 -47.66 -1.07 -21.75
CA ASN A 29 -46.56 -0.92 -20.81
C ASN A 29 -45.53 -0.01 -21.50
N VAL A 30 -45.51 1.26 -21.12
CA VAL A 30 -44.40 2.15 -21.44
C VAL A 30 -43.18 1.55 -20.77
N TYR A 31 -42.38 0.82 -21.53
CA TYR A 31 -41.08 0.35 -21.07
C TYR A 31 -40.21 1.58 -20.88
N ALA A 32 -40.23 2.14 -19.66
CA ALA A 32 -39.38 3.24 -19.25
C ALA A 32 -37.92 2.82 -19.46
N GLN A 33 -37.37 3.25 -20.60
CA GLN A 33 -36.03 2.93 -21.03
C GLN A 33 -35.06 3.50 -20.01
N SER A 34 -34.07 2.70 -19.61
CA SER A 34 -33.09 3.17 -18.65
C SER A 34 -32.25 4.29 -19.24
N GLU A 35 -32.36 5.47 -18.65
CA GLU A 35 -31.53 6.62 -18.96
C GLU A 35 -30.11 6.36 -18.43
N VAL A 36 -29.10 6.74 -19.21
CA VAL A 36 -27.68 6.58 -18.86
C VAL A 36 -27.00 7.94 -18.97
N LEU A 37 -26.59 8.49 -17.82
CA LEU A 37 -25.85 9.75 -17.77
C LEU A 37 -24.35 9.48 -17.67
N SER A 38 -23.60 9.95 -18.67
CA SER A 38 -22.14 10.01 -18.62
C SER A 38 -21.66 11.28 -17.91
N GLY A 39 -20.50 11.18 -17.25
CA GLY A 39 -19.87 12.32 -16.59
C GLY A 39 -18.46 12.02 -16.13
N LYS A 40 -17.86 12.96 -15.38
CA LYS A 40 -16.49 12.85 -14.84
C LYS A 40 -16.41 13.40 -13.42
N THR A 41 -15.58 12.81 -12.57
CA THR A 41 -15.22 13.32 -11.26
C THR A 41 -13.79 13.87 -11.27
N ILE A 42 -13.62 15.11 -10.83
CA ILE A 42 -12.35 15.85 -10.87
C ILE A 42 -12.05 16.55 -9.54
N ASN A 43 -10.79 16.87 -9.32
CA ASN A 43 -10.32 17.65 -8.19
C ASN A 43 -10.71 19.12 -8.37
N ALA A 44 -11.33 19.74 -7.36
CA ALA A 44 -11.81 21.11 -7.43
C ALA A 44 -10.69 22.14 -7.69
N ILE A 45 -9.46 21.86 -7.25
CA ILE A 45 -8.29 22.72 -7.41
C ILE A 45 -7.49 22.30 -8.64
N THR A 46 -6.91 21.09 -8.64
CA THR A 46 -5.94 20.65 -9.65
C THR A 46 -6.58 20.26 -10.99
N LYS A 47 -7.91 20.13 -11.04
CA LYS A 47 -8.71 19.64 -12.19
C LYS A 47 -8.39 18.23 -12.68
N GLN A 48 -7.42 17.55 -12.06
CA GLN A 48 -7.09 16.16 -12.35
C GLN A 48 -8.26 15.23 -12.00
N PRO A 49 -8.37 14.05 -12.65
CA PRO A 49 -9.36 13.04 -12.28
C PRO A 49 -9.31 12.66 -10.80
N VAL A 50 -10.48 12.46 -10.20
CA VAL A 50 -10.62 11.74 -8.93
C VAL A 50 -11.23 10.38 -9.28
N PRO A 51 -10.47 9.27 -9.17
CA PRO A 51 -10.94 7.95 -9.56
C PRO A 51 -11.80 7.29 -8.47
N PHE A 52 -12.58 6.27 -8.85
CA PHE A 52 -13.33 5.40 -7.93
C PHE A 52 -14.25 6.13 -6.94
N VAL A 53 -14.76 7.30 -7.32
CA VAL A 53 -15.78 8.04 -6.53
C VAL A 53 -17.05 7.21 -6.50
N SER A 54 -17.58 6.96 -5.31
CA SER A 54 -18.88 6.31 -5.15
C SER A 54 -20.00 7.31 -5.39
N ILE A 55 -20.89 7.01 -6.32
CA ILE A 55 -21.99 7.87 -6.77
C ILE A 55 -23.30 7.17 -6.46
N GLY A 56 -24.25 7.85 -5.81
CA GLY A 56 -25.55 7.22 -5.51
C GLY A 56 -26.65 8.17 -5.09
N VAL A 57 -27.89 7.70 -5.21
CA VAL A 57 -29.11 8.44 -4.84
C VAL A 57 -29.61 7.94 -3.49
N LYS A 58 -29.91 8.86 -2.57
CA LYS A 58 -30.18 8.56 -1.16
C LYS A 58 -31.30 7.52 -0.99
N ASN A 59 -31.03 6.48 -0.19
CA ASN A 59 -31.95 5.38 0.14
C ASN A 59 -32.40 4.53 -1.07
N LYS A 60 -31.89 4.75 -2.28
CA LYS A 60 -32.31 4.07 -3.51
C LYS A 60 -31.25 3.08 -4.01
N ALA A 61 -31.65 2.13 -4.85
CA ALA A 61 -30.76 1.13 -5.45
C ALA A 61 -29.99 1.65 -6.69
N ILE A 62 -29.80 2.97 -6.76
CA ILE A 62 -29.34 3.70 -7.95
C ILE A 62 -28.01 4.38 -7.64
N GLY A 63 -27.02 4.16 -8.51
CA GLY A 63 -25.65 4.58 -8.31
C GLY A 63 -24.66 3.82 -9.19
N THR A 64 -23.40 4.22 -9.14
CA THR A 64 -22.26 3.61 -9.84
C THR A 64 -20.95 4.01 -9.13
N VAL A 65 -19.81 3.69 -9.71
CA VAL A 65 -18.47 4.11 -9.27
C VAL A 65 -17.69 4.62 -10.48
N SER A 66 -16.96 5.73 -10.34
CA SER A 66 -16.13 6.24 -11.45
C SER A 66 -14.88 5.38 -11.74
N ASP A 67 -14.41 5.39 -12.99
CA ASP A 67 -13.23 4.64 -13.42
C ASP A 67 -11.90 5.28 -12.94
N SER A 68 -10.76 4.73 -13.40
CA SER A 68 -9.43 5.25 -13.10
C SER A 68 -9.13 6.63 -13.70
N LEU A 69 -9.93 7.06 -14.69
CA LEU A 69 -9.89 8.38 -15.32
C LEU A 69 -11.02 9.29 -14.78
N GLY A 70 -11.72 8.86 -13.72
CA GLY A 70 -12.82 9.58 -13.10
C GLY A 70 -14.12 9.60 -13.93
N HIS A 71 -14.22 8.92 -15.07
CA HIS A 71 -15.48 8.85 -15.82
C HIS A 71 -16.50 7.94 -15.15
N TYR A 72 -17.79 8.23 -15.27
CA TYR A 72 -18.86 7.39 -14.74
C TYR A 72 -20.04 7.29 -15.71
N LEU A 73 -20.83 6.22 -15.56
CA LEU A 73 -22.08 5.98 -16.27
C LEU A 73 -23.18 5.67 -15.24
N LEU A 74 -24.04 6.65 -14.95
CA LEU A 74 -25.15 6.47 -14.02
C LEU A 74 -26.40 6.03 -14.78
N SER A 75 -26.74 4.75 -14.67
CA SER A 75 -28.01 4.20 -15.18
C SER A 75 -29.13 4.33 -14.16
N TYR A 76 -30.31 4.78 -14.58
CA TYR A 76 -31.53 4.86 -13.76
C TYR A 76 -32.80 4.80 -14.62
N ARG A 77 -33.98 4.90 -13.99
CA ARG A 77 -35.26 5.19 -14.65
C ARG A 77 -35.92 6.39 -13.99
N SER A 78 -36.47 7.32 -14.77
CA SER A 78 -37.10 8.53 -14.22
C SER A 78 -38.27 8.26 -13.27
N GLU A 79 -38.99 7.13 -13.42
CA GLU A 79 -40.01 6.69 -12.45
C GLU A 79 -39.43 6.36 -11.06
N GLU A 80 -38.18 5.90 -11.02
CA GLU A 80 -37.51 5.49 -9.78
C GLU A 80 -36.88 6.69 -9.04
N ILE A 81 -36.92 7.92 -9.58
CA ILE A 81 -36.26 9.12 -9.03
C ILE A 81 -37.21 10.34 -8.99
N SER A 82 -37.24 11.05 -7.86
CA SER A 82 -37.81 12.39 -7.76
C SER A 82 -36.76 13.44 -8.11
N LYS A 83 -37.17 14.53 -8.77
CA LYS A 83 -36.34 15.73 -8.97
C LYS A 83 -35.75 16.30 -7.66
N THR A 84 -36.39 16.03 -6.52
CA THR A 84 -35.97 16.43 -5.17
C THR A 84 -35.10 15.40 -4.44
N ASP A 85 -34.81 14.24 -5.03
CA ASP A 85 -33.90 13.27 -4.41
C ASP A 85 -32.47 13.83 -4.36
N SER A 86 -31.74 13.54 -3.30
CA SER A 86 -30.34 13.94 -3.18
C SER A 86 -29.41 12.88 -3.77
N ILE A 87 -28.59 13.28 -4.74
CA ILE A 87 -27.45 12.50 -5.24
C ILE A 87 -26.18 12.92 -4.49
N PHE A 88 -25.34 11.93 -4.19
CA PHE A 88 -24.09 12.09 -3.47
C PHE A 88 -22.90 11.58 -4.26
N PHE A 89 -21.77 12.29 -4.14
CA PHE A 89 -20.46 11.90 -4.68
C PHE A 89 -19.49 11.81 -3.50
N SER A 90 -18.97 10.61 -3.25
CA SER A 90 -18.21 10.28 -2.03
C SER A 90 -16.89 9.60 -2.37
N ALA A 91 -15.77 10.15 -1.90
CA ALA A 91 -14.45 9.53 -1.93
C ALA A 91 -13.69 9.84 -0.64
N ILE A 92 -12.82 8.91 -0.21
CA ILE A 92 -12.01 9.09 1.01
C ILE A 92 -10.94 10.16 0.71
N GLY A 93 -10.68 11.05 1.68
CA GLY A 93 -9.85 12.24 1.51
C GLY A 93 -10.57 13.45 0.86
N PHE A 94 -11.83 13.30 0.40
CA PHE A 94 -12.59 14.38 -0.25
C PHE A 94 -13.84 14.79 0.52
N GLN A 95 -14.20 16.07 0.40
CA GLN A 95 -15.45 16.61 0.93
C GLN A 95 -16.59 16.05 0.08
N ARG A 96 -17.45 15.25 0.73
CA ARG A 96 -18.62 14.64 0.12
C ARG A 96 -19.55 15.69 -0.48
N VAL A 97 -19.78 15.60 -1.79
CA VAL A 97 -20.68 16.51 -2.51
C VAL A 97 -22.11 15.99 -2.41
N LYS A 98 -23.06 16.89 -2.14
CA LYS A 98 -24.51 16.68 -2.22
C LYS A 98 -25.09 17.69 -3.22
N MET A 99 -25.96 17.23 -4.10
CA MET A 99 -26.86 18.10 -4.87
C MET A 99 -28.21 17.41 -5.05
N ASP A 100 -29.25 18.16 -5.41
CA ASP A 100 -30.56 17.59 -5.71
C ASP A 100 -30.63 17.15 -7.17
N PHE A 101 -31.40 16.10 -7.48
CA PHE A 101 -31.27 15.38 -8.77
C PHE A 101 -31.60 16.25 -9.99
N ALA A 102 -32.52 17.21 -9.87
CA ALA A 102 -32.75 18.22 -10.92
C ALA A 102 -31.50 19.07 -11.19
N GLN A 103 -30.82 19.56 -10.16
CA GLN A 103 -29.57 20.33 -10.32
C GLN A 103 -28.47 19.50 -10.97
N PHE A 104 -28.44 18.19 -10.70
CA PHE A 104 -27.53 17.27 -11.37
C PHE A 104 -27.90 17.03 -12.84
N LEU A 105 -29.18 16.94 -13.18
CA LEU A 105 -29.68 16.79 -14.56
C LEU A 105 -29.39 18.04 -15.41
N ASP A 106 -29.67 19.22 -14.88
CA ASP A 106 -29.53 20.49 -15.61
C ASP A 106 -28.07 20.99 -15.62
N GLY A 107 -27.27 20.60 -14.61
CA GLY A 107 -25.90 21.06 -14.42
C GLY A 107 -24.82 20.29 -15.18
N SER A 108 -23.56 20.76 -15.06
CA SER A 108 -22.40 20.07 -15.61
C SER A 108 -22.21 18.69 -14.98
N LYS A 109 -21.96 17.67 -15.81
CA LYS A 109 -21.65 16.31 -15.36
C LYS A 109 -20.18 16.13 -14.94
N ALA A 110 -19.36 17.19 -15.03
CA ALA A 110 -17.99 17.24 -14.51
C ALA A 110 -17.98 17.72 -13.05
N ILE A 111 -18.15 16.77 -12.12
CA ILE A 111 -18.34 17.04 -10.69
C ILE A 111 -16.98 17.30 -10.02
N SER A 112 -16.83 18.47 -9.40
CA SER A 112 -15.63 18.88 -8.68
C SER A 112 -15.70 18.49 -7.21
N LEU A 113 -14.79 17.63 -6.75
CA LEU A 113 -14.62 17.26 -5.35
C LEU A 113 -13.47 18.08 -4.73
N LYS A 114 -13.72 18.74 -3.60
CA LYS A 114 -12.69 19.45 -2.83
C LYS A 114 -11.99 18.47 -1.89
N GLU A 115 -10.68 18.51 -1.79
CA GLU A 115 -9.94 17.73 -0.78
C GLU A 115 -10.32 18.21 0.64
N LEU A 116 -10.43 17.26 1.57
CA LEU A 116 -10.44 17.57 3.00
C LEU A 116 -8.98 17.76 3.44
N PRO A 117 -8.64 18.84 4.16
CA PRO A 117 -7.33 18.94 4.79
C PRO A 117 -7.16 17.76 5.76
N LEU A 118 -6.16 16.93 5.50
CA LEU A 118 -5.83 15.77 6.33
C LEU A 118 -5.25 16.23 7.67
N THR A 119 -6.14 16.48 8.64
CA THR A 119 -5.77 16.66 10.05
C THR A 119 -5.31 15.30 10.60
N LEU A 120 -4.05 14.96 10.33
CA LEU A 120 -3.41 13.71 10.72
C LEU A 120 -3.27 13.63 12.25
N ASN A 121 -4.35 13.21 12.93
CA ASN A 121 -4.34 12.82 14.33
C ASN A 121 -3.59 11.48 14.47
N THR A 122 -2.27 11.54 14.35
CA THR A 122 -1.35 10.39 14.41
C THR A 122 -1.42 9.70 15.76
N VAL A 123 -2.19 8.60 15.79
CA VAL A 123 -2.09 7.61 16.85
C VAL A 123 -0.74 6.91 16.70
N LYS A 124 0.28 7.26 17.50
CA LYS A 124 1.47 6.41 17.58
C LYS A 124 1.06 5.07 18.22
N ILE A 125 1.51 3.97 17.64
CA ILE A 125 1.23 2.61 18.11
C ILE A 125 2.56 1.90 18.29
N THR A 126 3.18 2.10 19.46
CA THR A 126 4.47 1.49 19.82
C THR A 126 4.36 -0.02 19.78
N ALA A 127 5.00 -0.67 18.80
CA ALA A 127 4.86 -2.09 18.53
C ALA A 127 5.79 -2.96 19.40
N VAL A 128 5.54 -2.96 20.71
CA VAL A 128 5.97 -4.05 21.60
C VAL A 128 5.51 -5.39 20.99
N PRO A 129 6.23 -6.52 21.16
CA PRO A 129 5.74 -7.83 20.76
C PRO A 129 4.38 -8.13 21.39
N ARG A 130 3.31 -8.00 20.59
CA ARG A 130 1.92 -8.14 21.03
C ARG A 130 1.27 -9.34 20.37
N LYS A 131 0.44 -10.03 21.14
CA LYS A 131 -0.27 -11.24 20.72
C LYS A 131 -1.15 -10.95 19.50
N MET A 132 -0.72 -11.41 18.33
CA MET A 132 -1.54 -11.39 17.12
C MET A 132 -2.84 -12.14 17.38
N LYS A 133 -3.96 -11.54 16.95
CA LYS A 133 -5.29 -12.13 17.03
C LYS A 133 -5.98 -12.06 15.68
N SER A 134 -6.78 -13.08 15.41
CA SER A 134 -7.67 -13.13 14.26
C SER A 134 -9.12 -12.93 14.69
N TYR A 135 -9.86 -12.15 13.93
CA TYR A 135 -11.28 -11.84 14.14
C TYR A 135 -12.08 -12.22 12.91
N GLY A 136 -13.33 -12.67 13.07
CA GLY A 136 -14.10 -13.23 11.96
C GLY A 136 -13.59 -14.61 11.53
N ARG A 137 -13.79 -14.96 10.26
CA ARG A 137 -13.47 -16.28 9.71
C ARG A 137 -13.32 -16.18 8.19
N TRP A 138 -12.39 -16.91 7.57
CA TRP A 138 -12.14 -16.84 6.11
C TRP A 138 -12.11 -18.22 5.42
N SER A 139 -12.26 -19.31 6.17
CA SER A 139 -12.45 -20.67 5.67
C SER A 139 -13.48 -21.43 6.53
N ALA A 140 -14.30 -22.27 5.93
CA ALA A 140 -15.25 -23.14 6.65
C ALA A 140 -15.46 -24.46 5.91
N SER A 141 -15.75 -25.53 6.66
CA SER A 141 -16.03 -26.87 6.13
C SER A 141 -17.41 -26.98 5.46
N LEU A 142 -18.38 -26.18 5.92
CA LEU A 142 -19.67 -26.01 5.28
C LEU A 142 -19.80 -24.57 4.78
N LEU A 143 -20.09 -24.43 3.49
CA LEU A 143 -20.23 -23.14 2.80
C LEU A 143 -21.67 -22.98 2.32
N PHE A 144 -22.21 -21.78 2.52
CA PHE A 144 -23.51 -21.37 2.02
C PHE A 144 -23.33 -20.21 1.03
N PHE A 145 -23.81 -20.44 -0.20
CA PHE A 145 -23.73 -19.53 -1.34
C PHE A 145 -25.13 -18.99 -1.65
N PRO A 146 -25.56 -17.89 -1.03
CA PRO A 146 -26.96 -17.50 -1.06
C PRO A 146 -27.26 -16.71 -2.33
N GLY A 147 -28.24 -17.16 -3.12
CA GLY A 147 -29.01 -16.28 -4.01
C GLY A 147 -29.83 -15.22 -3.27
N MET A 148 -29.69 -15.11 -1.94
CA MET A 148 -30.39 -14.17 -1.05
C MET A 148 -29.85 -12.74 -1.12
N TYR A 149 -28.66 -12.54 -1.69
CA TYR A 149 -28.20 -11.20 -2.08
C TYR A 149 -28.90 -10.88 -3.39
N LYS A 150 -29.98 -10.09 -3.33
CA LYS A 150 -30.85 -9.78 -4.47
C LYS A 150 -30.05 -9.55 -5.75
N THR A 151 -30.57 -10.08 -6.85
CA THR A 151 -30.09 -9.73 -8.19
C THR A 151 -30.09 -8.21 -8.32
N VAL A 152 -29.00 -7.68 -8.86
CA VAL A 152 -28.90 -6.26 -9.21
C VAL A 152 -30.02 -5.95 -10.23
N PRO A 153 -30.67 -4.77 -10.16
CA PRO A 153 -31.72 -4.42 -11.12
C PRO A 153 -31.24 -4.59 -12.56
N GLN A 154 -32.11 -5.05 -13.47
CA GLN A 154 -31.78 -5.35 -14.87
C GLN A 154 -31.06 -4.21 -15.62
N PHE A 155 -31.22 -2.98 -15.13
CA PHE A 155 -30.72 -1.73 -15.71
C PHE A 155 -29.65 -1.04 -14.84
N SER A 156 -29.07 -1.75 -13.86
CA SER A 156 -27.99 -1.28 -12.99
C SER A 156 -26.72 -2.09 -13.25
N ASP A 157 -25.56 -1.44 -13.12
CA ASP A 157 -24.28 -2.16 -12.99
C ASP A 157 -24.10 -2.76 -11.58
N GLU A 158 -23.10 -3.61 -11.42
CA GLU A 158 -22.64 -4.14 -10.12
C GLU A 158 -21.81 -3.13 -9.30
N LYS A 159 -21.38 -2.01 -9.89
CA LYS A 159 -20.46 -1.06 -9.24
C LYS A 159 -21.14 -0.39 -8.04
N GLY A 160 -20.43 -0.32 -6.92
CA GLY A 160 -20.96 0.17 -5.64
C GLY A 160 -21.80 -0.84 -4.85
N ARG A 161 -22.03 -2.06 -5.37
CA ARG A 161 -22.59 -3.17 -4.57
C ARG A 161 -21.61 -3.56 -3.49
N GLU A 162 -22.12 -3.85 -2.29
CA GLU A 162 -21.28 -4.05 -1.11
C GLU A 162 -21.83 -5.15 -0.19
N GLN A 163 -20.94 -6.00 0.32
CA GLN A 163 -21.23 -7.03 1.33
C GLN A 163 -20.43 -6.77 2.61
N ALA A 164 -21.06 -6.93 3.77
CA ALA A 164 -20.53 -6.57 5.08
C ALA A 164 -20.76 -7.65 6.15
N THR A 165 -19.89 -7.69 7.15
CA THR A 165 -20.04 -8.49 8.38
C THR A 165 -19.62 -7.69 9.60
N ILE A 166 -20.25 -7.95 10.76
CA ILE A 166 -19.88 -7.30 12.02
C ILE A 166 -18.96 -8.23 12.81
N LEU A 167 -17.71 -7.78 12.98
CA LEU A 167 -16.70 -8.45 13.77
C LEU A 167 -16.64 -7.85 15.16
N LYS A 168 -16.65 -8.71 16.19
CA LYS A 168 -16.24 -8.30 17.55
C LYS A 168 -14.72 -8.34 17.61
N ILE A 169 -14.13 -7.29 18.18
CA ILE A 169 -12.68 -7.08 18.27
C ILE A 169 -12.28 -6.74 19.70
N ASP A 170 -11.01 -6.93 20.04
CA ASP A 170 -10.45 -6.25 21.21
C ASP A 170 -10.52 -4.72 21.02
N PRO A 171 -10.65 -3.92 22.09
CA PRO A 171 -10.43 -2.49 22.00
C PRO A 171 -8.97 -2.19 21.62
N ASP A 172 -8.78 -1.11 20.87
CA ASP A 172 -7.48 -0.58 20.47
C ASP A 172 -6.62 -1.62 19.73
N VAL A 173 -6.86 -1.77 18.42
CA VAL A 173 -6.15 -2.70 17.53
C VAL A 173 -5.56 -2.01 16.30
N PHE A 174 -4.41 -2.47 15.83
CA PHE A 174 -3.84 -2.12 14.51
C PHE A 174 -4.12 -3.27 13.54
N LEU A 175 -4.85 -3.00 12.46
CA LEU A 175 -5.18 -4.02 11.46
C LEU A 175 -3.98 -4.35 10.58
N ARG A 176 -3.56 -5.62 10.56
CA ARG A 176 -2.37 -6.11 9.86
C ARG A 176 -2.74 -6.82 8.55
N LYS A 177 -3.89 -7.50 8.50
CA LYS A 177 -4.31 -8.28 7.34
C LYS A 177 -5.83 -8.37 7.21
N LEU A 178 -6.32 -8.42 5.98
CA LEU A 178 -7.66 -8.85 5.61
C LEU A 178 -7.55 -10.24 4.99
N ASN A 179 -8.31 -11.21 5.50
CA ASN A 179 -8.48 -12.51 4.87
C ASN A 179 -9.94 -12.68 4.47
N PHE A 180 -10.22 -13.16 3.26
CA PHE A 180 -11.57 -13.47 2.83
C PHE A 180 -11.58 -14.62 1.83
N ALA A 181 -12.77 -15.13 1.50
CA ALA A 181 -12.96 -16.03 0.37
C ALA A 181 -13.85 -15.36 -0.69
N ILE A 182 -13.70 -15.71 -1.96
CA ILE A 182 -14.41 -15.07 -3.07
C ILE A 182 -14.65 -16.04 -4.24
N SER A 183 -15.84 -15.97 -4.83
CA SER A 183 -16.14 -16.58 -6.13
C SER A 183 -15.81 -15.61 -7.27
N ARG A 184 -15.07 -16.09 -8.28
CA ARG A 184 -14.64 -15.34 -9.48
C ARG A 184 -14.98 -16.09 -10.78
N ARG A 185 -16.03 -16.91 -10.76
CA ARG A 185 -16.38 -17.79 -11.88
C ARG A 185 -16.49 -17.09 -13.24
N HIS A 186 -16.95 -15.83 -13.24
CA HIS A 186 -17.33 -15.09 -14.45
C HIS A 186 -16.40 -13.90 -14.78
N PHE A 187 -15.33 -13.69 -14.00
CA PHE A 187 -14.47 -12.51 -14.09
C PHE A 187 -12.99 -12.87 -14.18
N GLN A 188 -12.28 -12.23 -15.12
CA GLN A 188 -10.82 -12.26 -15.18
C GLN A 188 -10.21 -11.46 -14.02
N LYS A 189 -10.89 -10.38 -13.60
CA LYS A 189 -10.43 -9.49 -12.54
C LYS A 189 -11.59 -8.73 -11.90
N ILE A 190 -11.45 -8.47 -10.60
CA ILE A 190 -12.41 -7.70 -9.79
C ILE A 190 -11.63 -6.66 -9.00
N LYS A 191 -11.97 -5.37 -9.15
CA LYS A 191 -11.43 -4.28 -8.34
C LYS A 191 -12.34 -4.02 -7.14
N LEU A 192 -11.78 -4.10 -5.94
CA LEU A 192 -12.50 -4.00 -4.68
C LEU A 192 -11.99 -2.85 -3.81
N ARG A 193 -12.91 -2.23 -3.08
CA ARG A 193 -12.61 -1.33 -1.95
C ARG A 193 -13.03 -1.99 -0.64
N LEU A 194 -12.09 -2.10 0.30
CA LEU A 194 -12.40 -2.40 1.71
C LEU A 194 -12.90 -1.13 2.38
N ASN A 195 -14.09 -1.20 3.00
CA ASN A 195 -14.56 -0.19 3.94
C ASN A 195 -14.60 -0.78 5.36
N ILE A 196 -14.36 0.06 6.35
CA ILE A 196 -14.52 -0.28 7.76
C ILE A 196 -15.34 0.81 8.44
N PHE A 197 -16.40 0.43 9.14
CA PHE A 197 -17.35 1.36 9.75
C PHE A 197 -17.50 1.15 11.26
N SER A 198 -17.90 2.21 11.96
CA SER A 198 -18.60 2.07 13.24
C SER A 198 -19.86 1.23 13.07
N VAL A 199 -20.24 0.49 14.11
CA VAL A 199 -21.55 -0.16 14.19
C VAL A 199 -22.50 0.76 14.96
N SER A 200 -23.73 0.89 14.48
CA SER A 200 -24.85 1.50 15.20
C SER A 200 -26.10 0.66 14.97
N LYS A 201 -26.84 0.34 16.03
CA LYS A 201 -28.06 -0.52 15.98
C LYS A 201 -27.88 -1.85 15.21
N GLY A 202 -26.66 -2.40 15.18
CA GLY A 202 -26.33 -3.64 14.47
C GLY A 202 -26.19 -3.51 12.95
N ILE A 203 -25.97 -2.30 12.42
CA ILE A 203 -25.64 -2.02 11.02
C ILE A 203 -24.43 -1.06 10.91
N PRO A 204 -23.79 -0.92 9.73
CA PRO A 204 -22.67 0.01 9.52
C PRO A 204 -23.14 1.48 9.51
N ASP A 205 -22.40 2.36 10.20
CA ASP A 205 -22.76 3.77 10.46
C ASP A 205 -21.82 4.77 9.72
N ARG A 206 -20.61 4.99 10.22
CA ARG A 206 -19.64 5.99 9.71
C ARG A 206 -18.29 5.34 9.43
N SER A 207 -17.62 5.79 8.36
CA SER A 207 -16.28 5.29 8.02
C SER A 207 -15.29 5.51 9.16
N LEU A 208 -14.41 4.54 9.35
CA LEU A 208 -13.25 4.60 10.23
C LEU A 208 -11.93 4.69 9.44
N LEU A 209 -12.01 4.75 8.11
CA LEU A 209 -10.87 4.89 7.21
C LEU A 209 -10.67 6.35 6.80
N ASP A 210 -9.43 6.81 6.96
CA ASP A 210 -8.89 8.10 6.51
C ASP A 210 -8.20 8.00 5.14
N LYS A 211 -7.76 6.79 4.76
CA LYS A 211 -7.14 6.43 3.47
C LYS A 211 -8.01 5.42 2.73
N ASP A 212 -8.02 5.51 1.40
CA ASP A 212 -8.74 4.54 0.57
C ASP A 212 -7.98 3.20 0.48
N VAL A 213 -8.71 2.08 0.47
CA VAL A 213 -8.15 0.72 0.53
C VAL A 213 -8.64 -0.09 -0.66
N VAL A 214 -8.00 0.14 -1.81
CA VAL A 214 -8.37 -0.44 -3.10
C VAL A 214 -7.36 -1.50 -3.53
N PHE A 215 -7.85 -2.65 -3.99
CA PHE A 215 -7.03 -3.76 -4.47
C PHE A 215 -7.72 -4.53 -5.61
N ASP A 216 -6.89 -5.13 -6.47
CA ASP A 216 -7.34 -5.97 -7.58
C ASP A 216 -7.21 -7.45 -7.23
N ILE A 217 -8.25 -8.22 -7.52
CA ILE A 217 -8.27 -9.68 -7.39
C ILE A 217 -8.39 -10.29 -8.79
N SER A 218 -7.32 -10.94 -9.25
CA SER A 218 -7.21 -11.50 -10.60
C SER A 218 -7.37 -13.03 -10.65
N GLY A 219 -7.69 -13.54 -11.84
CA GLY A 219 -7.84 -14.96 -12.14
C GLY A 219 -9.19 -15.55 -11.70
N SER A 220 -9.69 -16.52 -12.47
CA SER A 220 -10.97 -17.18 -12.21
C SER A 220 -10.90 -18.18 -11.04
N SER A 221 -12.07 -18.68 -10.64
CA SER A 221 -12.20 -19.79 -9.67
C SER A 221 -13.02 -20.92 -10.26
N LEU A 222 -12.70 -22.17 -9.90
CA LEU A 222 -13.49 -23.34 -10.31
C LEU A 222 -14.97 -23.22 -9.88
N PRO A 223 -15.92 -23.79 -10.63
CA PRO A 223 -17.34 -23.78 -10.26
C PRO A 223 -17.57 -24.31 -8.83
N GLY A 224 -18.31 -23.55 -8.03
CA GLY A 224 -18.64 -23.91 -6.63
C GLY A 224 -17.52 -23.76 -5.60
N MET A 225 -16.26 -23.55 -6.00
CA MET A 225 -15.13 -23.41 -5.08
C MET A 225 -14.65 -21.95 -4.97
N PRO A 226 -14.95 -21.24 -3.86
CA PRO A 226 -14.43 -19.91 -3.64
C PRO A 226 -12.96 -20.01 -3.21
N LYS A 227 -12.10 -19.21 -3.84
CA LYS A 227 -10.67 -19.17 -3.53
C LYS A 227 -10.42 -18.16 -2.40
N ALA A 228 -9.57 -18.54 -1.45
CA ALA A 228 -9.14 -17.65 -0.36
C ALA A 228 -8.22 -16.55 -0.91
N GLU A 229 -8.37 -15.34 -0.39
CA GLU A 229 -7.59 -14.15 -0.72
C GLU A 229 -7.14 -13.44 0.56
N SER A 230 -5.99 -12.76 0.48
CA SER A 230 -5.30 -12.22 1.65
C SER A 230 -4.60 -10.92 1.30
N ILE A 231 -5.08 -9.81 1.85
CA ILE A 231 -4.62 -8.45 1.56
C ILE A 231 -3.91 -7.90 2.80
N ASP A 232 -2.72 -7.34 2.59
CA ASP A 232 -1.96 -6.68 3.64
C ASP A 232 -2.59 -5.33 3.98
N LEU A 233 -2.85 -5.09 5.27
CA LEU A 233 -3.41 -3.83 5.74
C LEU A 233 -2.36 -2.89 6.37
N ARG A 234 -1.11 -3.36 6.52
CA ARG A 234 0.00 -2.56 7.07
C ARG A 234 0.24 -1.25 6.33
N PRO A 235 0.25 -1.18 4.97
CA PRO A 235 0.51 0.07 4.24
C PRO A 235 -0.51 1.18 4.55
N TYR A 236 -1.75 0.80 4.87
CA TYR A 236 -2.85 1.71 5.14
C TYR A 236 -2.86 2.21 6.61
N GLN A 237 -2.06 1.59 7.49
CA GLN A 237 -1.87 1.97 8.90
C GLN A 237 -3.16 2.08 9.74
N ILE A 238 -4.14 1.21 9.47
CA ILE A 238 -5.50 1.33 10.02
C ILE A 238 -5.53 1.01 11.53
N ALA A 239 -5.71 2.07 12.33
CA ALA A 239 -5.81 2.03 13.78
C ALA A 239 -7.27 2.14 14.26
N ILE A 240 -7.80 1.10 14.89
CA ILE A 240 -9.16 1.08 15.45
C ILE A 240 -9.10 1.30 16.96
N LYS A 241 -9.23 2.55 17.39
CA LYS A 241 -9.26 2.94 18.82
C LYS A 241 -10.61 2.68 19.51
N GLY A 242 -10.58 2.24 20.76
CA GLY A 242 -11.71 2.23 21.72
C GLY A 242 -12.96 1.42 21.36
N ARG A 243 -12.99 0.69 20.23
CA ARG A 243 -14.17 -0.04 19.74
C ARG A 243 -14.08 -1.53 20.05
N LYS A 244 -15.20 -2.11 20.51
CA LYS A 244 -15.35 -3.57 20.75
C LYS A 244 -15.98 -4.32 19.57
N GLU A 245 -16.48 -3.58 18.58
CA GLU A 245 -16.95 -4.13 17.30
C GLU A 245 -16.82 -3.10 16.17
N ILE A 246 -16.68 -3.63 14.95
CA ILE A 246 -16.63 -2.88 13.69
C ILE A 246 -17.41 -3.65 12.62
N ALA A 247 -17.98 -2.93 11.66
CA ALA A 247 -18.42 -3.54 10.41
C ALA A 247 -17.28 -3.50 9.39
N VAL A 248 -17.04 -4.64 8.74
CA VAL A 248 -16.00 -4.83 7.71
C VAL A 248 -16.70 -5.24 6.43
N SER A 249 -16.41 -4.55 5.32
CA SER A 249 -17.13 -4.77 4.06
C SER A 249 -16.28 -4.57 2.83
N LEU A 250 -16.59 -5.34 1.77
CA LEU A 250 -15.98 -5.18 0.46
C LEU A 250 -17.03 -4.68 -0.53
N SER A 251 -16.67 -3.64 -1.27
CA SER A 251 -17.49 -3.00 -2.30
C SER A 251 -16.82 -3.12 -3.67
N ILE A 252 -17.63 -3.34 -4.71
CA ILE A 252 -17.15 -3.45 -6.10
C ILE A 252 -16.88 -2.06 -6.66
N LEU A 253 -15.69 -1.83 -7.19
CA LEU A 253 -15.37 -0.64 -7.97
C LEU A 253 -15.34 -0.93 -9.47
N ASP A 254 -14.84 -2.10 -9.87
CA ASP A 254 -14.74 -2.49 -11.28
C ASP A 254 -14.74 -4.00 -11.50
N LEU A 255 -15.09 -4.43 -12.71
CA LEU A 255 -15.21 -5.83 -13.13
C LEU A 255 -14.73 -6.02 -14.58
N GLU A 256 -13.77 -6.91 -14.79
CA GLU A 256 -13.34 -7.36 -16.12
C GLU A 256 -13.90 -8.79 -16.33
N PRO A 257 -14.95 -9.00 -17.16
CA PRO A 257 -15.56 -10.31 -17.39
C PRO A 257 -14.62 -11.25 -18.17
N LEU A 258 -14.88 -12.55 -18.11
CA LEU A 258 -14.18 -13.53 -18.96
C LEU A 258 -14.65 -13.44 -20.43
N SER A 259 -13.73 -13.58 -21.38
CA SER A 259 -14.03 -13.56 -22.82
C SER A 259 -15.09 -14.60 -23.19
N GLY A 260 -16.21 -14.13 -23.76
CA GLY A 260 -17.34 -14.96 -24.16
C GLY A 260 -18.38 -15.24 -23.08
N ASP A 261 -18.15 -14.84 -21.82
CA ASP A 261 -19.15 -14.94 -20.75
C ASP A 261 -20.06 -13.68 -20.75
N SER A 262 -21.35 -13.90 -21.01
CA SER A 262 -22.39 -12.86 -21.00
C SER A 262 -23.32 -12.94 -19.79
N SER A 263 -22.99 -13.79 -18.80
CA SER A 263 -23.84 -14.00 -17.64
C SER A 263 -23.96 -12.74 -16.79
N ARG A 264 -25.22 -12.38 -16.50
CA ARG A 264 -25.51 -11.27 -15.59
C ARG A 264 -25.38 -11.78 -14.16
N GLN A 265 -24.39 -11.22 -13.43
CA GLN A 265 -24.29 -11.19 -11.96
C GLN A 265 -23.75 -12.50 -11.31
N ALA A 266 -22.87 -12.48 -10.30
CA ALA A 266 -22.14 -11.38 -9.67
C ALA A 266 -20.89 -11.85 -8.89
N PHE A 267 -20.04 -10.89 -8.53
CA PHE A 267 -19.14 -10.97 -7.37
C PHE A 267 -19.89 -11.44 -6.12
N PHE A 268 -19.30 -12.40 -5.39
CA PHE A 268 -19.89 -12.89 -4.14
C PHE A 268 -18.85 -13.47 -3.16
N ILE A 269 -18.96 -13.06 -1.89
CA ILE A 269 -18.20 -13.57 -0.74
C ILE A 269 -19.03 -14.67 -0.03
N PRO A 270 -18.62 -15.96 -0.08
CA PRO A 270 -19.31 -17.05 0.63
C PRO A 270 -19.55 -16.75 2.11
N SER A 271 -20.64 -17.31 2.61
CA SER A 271 -20.96 -17.32 4.03
C SER A 271 -20.90 -18.74 4.59
N PHE A 272 -20.91 -18.87 5.91
CA PHE A 272 -21.27 -20.12 6.58
C PHE A 272 -22.53 -19.91 7.45
N PRO A 273 -23.35 -20.95 7.65
CA PRO A 273 -24.50 -20.87 8.54
C PRO A 273 -24.08 -20.54 9.98
N ASN A 274 -24.72 -19.54 10.59
CA ASN A 274 -24.45 -19.13 11.97
C ASN A 274 -25.69 -18.42 12.56
N PRO A 275 -26.54 -19.11 13.34
CA PRO A 275 -27.78 -18.55 13.90
C PRO A 275 -27.60 -17.30 14.78
N LEU A 276 -26.43 -17.14 15.40
CA LEU A 276 -26.11 -16.01 16.29
C LEU A 276 -25.50 -14.81 15.54
N ARG A 277 -25.44 -14.86 14.21
CA ARG A 277 -24.85 -13.81 13.36
C ARG A 277 -25.76 -13.46 12.19
N SER A 278 -25.42 -12.37 11.53
CA SER A 278 -26.01 -11.99 10.26
C SER A 278 -24.94 -11.33 9.41
N SER A 279 -24.97 -11.59 8.12
CA SER A 279 -24.28 -10.78 7.14
C SER A 279 -25.19 -9.63 6.70
N LEU A 280 -24.58 -8.65 6.05
CA LEU A 280 -25.20 -7.39 5.65
C LEU A 280 -24.83 -7.12 4.19
N TYR A 281 -25.68 -6.40 3.47
CA TYR A 281 -25.36 -5.93 2.12
C TYR A 281 -26.12 -4.67 1.74
N ARG A 282 -25.68 -4.01 0.67
CA ARG A 282 -26.43 -2.96 -0.01
C ARG A 282 -26.14 -2.98 -1.51
N MET A 283 -27.11 -2.51 -2.30
CA MET A 283 -27.01 -2.52 -3.77
C MET A 283 -26.10 -1.40 -4.29
N LYS A 284 -26.09 -0.24 -3.64
CA LYS A 284 -25.24 0.92 -3.93
C LYS A 284 -24.78 1.59 -2.64
N SER A 285 -23.79 2.48 -2.74
CA SER A 285 -23.18 3.24 -1.63
C SER A 285 -24.16 4.10 -0.83
N GLU A 286 -25.33 4.43 -1.39
CA GLU A 286 -26.37 5.23 -0.75
C GLU A 286 -27.67 4.44 -0.45
N SER A 287 -27.71 3.15 -0.78
CA SER A 287 -28.84 2.28 -0.45
C SER A 287 -28.81 1.87 1.03
N SER A 288 -30.00 1.69 1.62
CA SER A 288 -30.16 1.12 2.95
C SER A 288 -29.53 -0.27 3.07
N TRP A 289 -28.84 -0.53 4.17
CA TRP A 289 -28.31 -1.86 4.50
C TRP A 289 -29.43 -2.87 4.73
N GLN A 290 -29.33 -4.03 4.06
CA GLN A 290 -30.22 -5.19 4.23
C GLN A 290 -29.47 -6.29 4.98
N LYS A 291 -30.18 -7.02 5.84
CA LYS A 291 -29.61 -8.02 6.77
C LYS A 291 -30.02 -9.43 6.35
N VAL A 292 -29.05 -10.33 6.27
CA VAL A 292 -29.25 -11.75 5.97
C VAL A 292 -29.06 -12.53 7.28
N ALA A 293 -30.16 -13.07 7.81
CA ALA A 293 -30.17 -13.83 9.05
C ALA A 293 -29.40 -15.16 8.93
N SER A 294 -29.00 -15.73 10.08
CA SER A 294 -28.34 -17.04 10.19
C SER A 294 -27.08 -17.21 9.35
N SER A 295 -26.38 -16.11 9.05
CA SER A 295 -25.26 -16.05 8.10
C SER A 295 -24.07 -15.30 8.70
N HIS A 296 -22.85 -15.75 8.40
CA HIS A 296 -21.64 -14.98 8.65
C HIS A 296 -20.73 -15.08 7.42
N LEU A 297 -20.32 -13.95 6.85
CA LEU A 297 -19.42 -13.94 5.69
C LEU A 297 -18.07 -14.56 6.05
N LEU A 298 -17.42 -15.17 5.05
CA LEU A 298 -16.01 -15.50 5.12
C LEU A 298 -15.15 -14.26 4.87
N ILE A 299 -15.19 -13.34 5.85
CA ILE A 299 -14.26 -12.23 6.03
C ILE A 299 -13.71 -12.33 7.45
N GLY A 300 -12.39 -12.14 7.58
CA GLY A 300 -11.73 -11.94 8.86
C GLY A 300 -10.58 -10.94 8.76
N LEU A 301 -10.14 -10.48 9.92
CA LEU A 301 -9.02 -9.56 10.08
C LEU A 301 -7.97 -10.18 11.00
N GLU A 302 -6.70 -10.03 10.65
CA GLU A 302 -5.60 -10.21 11.60
C GLU A 302 -5.18 -8.84 12.12
N ALA A 303 -5.00 -8.71 13.43
CA ALA A 303 -4.57 -7.46 14.06
C ALA A 303 -3.66 -7.72 15.26
N SER A 304 -2.80 -6.74 15.55
CA SER A 304 -2.13 -6.64 16.84
C SER A 304 -2.96 -5.76 17.78
N THR A 305 -2.96 -6.10 19.08
CA THR A 305 -3.60 -5.28 20.12
C THR A 305 -2.80 -4.02 20.42
N MET A 306 -3.31 -3.17 21.32
CA MET A 306 -2.59 -2.05 21.89
C MET A 306 -2.60 -2.07 23.42
N LYS A 307 -1.51 -1.59 24.02
CA LYS A 307 -1.51 -1.06 25.39
C LYS A 307 -1.45 0.45 25.29
N THR A 308 -2.37 1.14 25.96
CA THR A 308 -2.34 2.58 26.14
C THR A 308 -1.38 2.96 27.26
N ASN A 309 -0.20 3.47 26.90
CA ASN A 309 0.60 4.36 27.76
C ASN A 309 0.74 5.70 27.02
N ILE A 310 0.81 6.81 27.77
CA ILE A 310 0.84 8.16 27.22
C ILE A 310 2.30 8.62 27.10
N ALA A 311 2.89 8.50 25.91
CA ALA A 311 4.11 9.21 25.47
C ALA A 311 4.28 9.14 23.94
N ASP A 312 4.61 10.28 23.32
CA ASP A 312 5.25 10.52 22.01
C ASP A 312 4.73 9.92 20.69
N SER A 313 4.81 10.72 19.62
CA SER A 313 4.93 10.29 18.19
C SER A 313 6.41 10.38 17.75
N GLN A 314 6.89 10.04 16.54
CA GLN A 314 6.41 9.36 15.32
C GLN A 314 7.27 8.05 15.17
N GLN A 315 7.42 7.27 14.10
CA GLN A 315 6.82 7.07 12.75
C GLN A 315 6.20 5.64 12.71
N GLU A 316 5.67 5.00 11.66
CA GLU A 316 5.71 5.06 10.17
C GLU A 316 6.83 4.23 9.46
N GLU A 317 6.40 3.38 8.49
CA GLU A 317 7.14 2.36 7.70
C GLU A 317 6.37 2.12 6.37
N SER A 318 6.93 1.63 5.26
CA SER A 318 8.18 1.91 4.54
C SER A 318 7.92 1.71 3.03
N LEU A 319 8.69 2.32 2.12
CA LEU A 319 8.36 2.29 0.68
C LEU A 319 8.73 0.98 -0.03
N ASP A 320 9.57 0.16 0.58
CA ASP A 320 10.12 -1.10 0.05
C ASP A 320 9.05 -2.18 -0.15
N TYR A 321 7.90 -2.02 0.52
CA TYR A 321 6.71 -2.82 0.27
C TYR A 321 6.02 -2.42 -1.05
N ILE A 322 6.01 -1.14 -1.42
CA ILE A 322 5.26 -0.60 -2.57
C ILE A 322 5.99 -0.87 -3.89
N THR A 323 7.31 -0.72 -3.93
CA THR A 323 8.13 -1.04 -5.11
C THR A 323 8.03 -2.51 -5.52
N LYS A 324 7.77 -3.41 -4.56
CA LYS A 324 7.68 -4.86 -4.77
C LYS A 324 6.38 -5.36 -5.42
N ILE A 325 5.35 -4.51 -5.53
CA ILE A 325 4.04 -4.85 -6.11
C ILE A 325 3.65 -4.03 -7.36
N ASN A 326 4.44 -3.04 -7.76
CA ASN A 326 4.22 -2.33 -9.03
C ASN A 326 5.56 -1.95 -9.70
N PRO A 327 6.07 -2.79 -10.64
CA PRO A 327 7.31 -2.52 -11.35
C PRO A 327 7.30 -1.24 -12.20
N GLU A 328 6.15 -0.83 -12.74
CA GLU A 328 6.05 0.40 -13.54
C GLU A 328 6.12 1.67 -12.68
N LEU A 329 5.68 1.62 -11.42
CA LEU A 329 5.86 2.72 -10.46
C LEU A 329 7.34 2.97 -10.14
N SER A 330 8.24 1.99 -10.31
CA SER A 330 9.67 2.22 -10.07
C SER A 330 10.24 3.30 -10.99
N LYS A 331 9.84 3.32 -12.28
CA LYS A 331 10.31 4.26 -13.32
C LYS A 331 9.95 5.73 -13.04
N ALA A 332 9.07 5.98 -12.07
CA ALA A 332 8.63 7.31 -11.66
C ALA A 332 9.26 7.77 -10.32
N LEU A 333 10.18 7.00 -9.75
CA LEU A 333 10.76 7.21 -8.43
C LEU A 333 12.30 7.22 -8.47
N TYR A 334 12.91 7.90 -7.51
CA TYR A 334 14.37 7.92 -7.35
C TYR A 334 14.90 6.49 -7.13
N GLY A 335 15.93 6.08 -7.88
CA GLY A 335 16.39 4.69 -7.98
C GLY A 335 15.98 3.91 -9.23
N ASN A 336 15.30 4.55 -10.19
CA ASN A 336 15.14 4.03 -11.56
C ASN A 336 15.24 5.16 -12.60
N ASN A 337 16.32 5.94 -12.49
CA ASN A 337 16.76 6.85 -13.54
C ASN A 337 17.42 6.04 -14.68
N HIS A 338 17.83 6.69 -15.77
CA HIS A 338 18.78 6.06 -16.71
C HIS A 338 20.21 6.14 -16.13
N GLY A 339 20.43 5.45 -15.00
CA GLY A 339 21.72 5.35 -14.33
C GLY A 339 22.78 4.63 -15.16
N LYS A 340 24.03 4.77 -14.74
CA LYS A 340 25.20 4.35 -15.51
C LYS A 340 25.93 3.23 -14.78
N ARG A 341 26.59 2.37 -15.55
CA ARG A 341 27.40 1.25 -15.04
C ARG A 341 28.88 1.56 -15.26
N ILE A 342 29.69 1.46 -14.20
CA ILE A 342 31.15 1.47 -14.28
C ILE A 342 31.64 0.03 -14.16
N LYS A 343 32.51 -0.40 -15.07
CA LYS A 343 33.20 -1.70 -14.92
C LYS A 343 34.24 -1.60 -13.82
N VAL A 344 34.21 -2.55 -12.90
CA VAL A 344 35.20 -2.72 -11.82
C VAL A 344 35.87 -4.08 -11.99
N GLU A 345 36.85 -4.42 -11.15
CA GLU A 345 37.46 -5.74 -11.22
C GLU A 345 36.40 -6.84 -10.99
N GLN A 346 36.21 -7.71 -11.99
CA GLN A 346 35.26 -8.82 -11.94
C GLN A 346 33.81 -8.42 -11.59
N GLY A 347 33.37 -7.22 -11.99
CA GLY A 347 32.01 -6.75 -11.71
C GLY A 347 31.62 -5.46 -12.44
N GLU A 348 30.43 -4.96 -12.15
CA GLU A 348 29.99 -3.63 -12.59
C GLU A 348 29.12 -2.94 -11.54
N ILE A 349 29.41 -1.67 -11.29
CA ILE A 349 28.75 -0.84 -10.29
C ILE A 349 27.78 0.12 -10.98
N TYR A 350 26.50 0.00 -10.64
CA TYR A 350 25.44 0.90 -11.05
C TYR A 350 25.41 2.14 -10.13
N TYR A 351 25.30 3.32 -10.73
CA TYR A 351 25.12 4.57 -10.01
C TYR A 351 24.15 5.51 -10.73
N GLU A 352 23.54 6.39 -9.95
CA GLU A 352 22.69 7.48 -10.40
C GLU A 352 23.27 8.84 -9.98
N THR A 353 22.82 9.92 -10.61
CA THR A 353 23.25 11.28 -10.27
C THR A 353 22.08 12.24 -10.33
N TYR A 354 21.97 13.08 -9.30
CA TYR A 354 20.87 14.01 -9.06
C TYR A 354 21.43 15.37 -8.62
N GLY A 355 20.76 16.45 -9.02
CA GLY A 355 21.18 17.80 -8.66
C GLY A 355 22.48 18.24 -9.36
N LYS A 356 23.11 19.27 -8.79
CA LYS A 356 24.38 19.87 -9.26
C LYS A 356 25.09 20.50 -8.05
N GLY A 357 26.41 20.69 -8.13
CA GLY A 357 27.20 21.35 -7.09
C GLY A 357 28.35 20.46 -6.59
N ARG A 358 28.71 20.59 -5.32
CA ARG A 358 29.76 19.77 -4.68
C ARG A 358 29.32 18.29 -4.66
N PRO A 359 30.20 17.34 -5.03
CA PRO A 359 29.84 15.91 -5.02
C PRO A 359 29.53 15.38 -3.62
N LEU A 360 28.41 14.67 -3.51
CA LEU A 360 27.95 13.99 -2.29
C LEU A 360 27.54 12.56 -2.66
N ILE A 361 28.34 11.57 -2.25
CA ILE A 361 28.10 10.16 -2.53
C ILE A 361 27.34 9.53 -1.36
N LEU A 362 26.27 8.78 -1.67
CA LEU A 362 25.47 8.05 -0.68
C LEU A 362 25.68 6.53 -0.82
N LEU A 363 25.92 5.83 0.31
CA LEU A 363 26.24 4.40 0.38
C LEU A 363 25.28 3.67 1.35
N HIS A 364 24.58 2.64 0.90
CA HIS A 364 23.45 1.99 1.60
C HIS A 364 23.86 0.82 2.50
N GLY A 365 22.91 0.25 3.26
CA GLY A 365 23.15 -0.89 4.17
C GLY A 365 23.09 -2.29 3.53
N ASN A 366 23.27 -3.32 4.35
CA ASN A 366 23.31 -4.73 3.91
C ASN A 366 22.00 -5.18 3.22
N GLY A 367 22.11 -5.71 2.00
CA GLY A 367 20.95 -6.22 1.26
C GLY A 367 19.98 -5.14 0.80
N GLU A 368 20.38 -3.86 0.85
CA GLU A 368 19.61 -2.72 0.37
C GLU A 368 19.97 -2.35 -1.09
N SER A 369 19.65 -1.11 -1.49
CA SER A 369 19.99 -0.50 -2.79
C SER A 369 19.87 1.03 -2.69
N ILE A 370 20.13 1.75 -3.79
CA ILE A 370 19.82 3.16 -4.02
C ILE A 370 18.40 3.55 -3.52
N SER A 371 17.42 2.63 -3.59
CA SER A 371 16.04 2.88 -3.14
C SER A 371 15.92 3.25 -1.66
N SER A 372 16.91 2.94 -0.82
CA SER A 372 16.99 3.38 0.57
C SER A 372 17.04 4.90 0.69
N PHE A 373 17.80 5.57 -0.18
CA PHE A 373 18.01 7.02 -0.13
C PHE A 373 16.89 7.84 -0.82
N ARG A 374 15.78 7.23 -1.22
CA ARG A 374 14.58 7.88 -1.77
C ARG A 374 14.17 9.18 -1.05
N ASN A 375 14.32 9.23 0.27
CA ASN A 375 13.90 10.36 1.12
C ASN A 375 15.03 11.40 1.31
N GLN A 376 16.27 11.03 0.96
CA GLN A 376 17.48 11.83 1.06
C GLN A 376 17.78 12.52 -0.28
N ILE A 377 17.66 11.78 -1.39
CA ILE A 377 18.05 12.22 -2.74
C ILE A 377 17.40 13.56 -3.11
N GLY A 378 16.08 13.69 -2.98
CA GLY A 378 15.37 14.94 -3.30
C GLY A 378 15.91 16.14 -2.49
N PRO A 379 15.82 16.13 -1.15
CA PRO A 379 16.29 17.24 -0.32
C PRO A 379 17.79 17.54 -0.42
N LEU A 380 18.66 16.52 -0.58
CA LEU A 380 20.10 16.74 -0.70
C LEU A 380 20.50 17.23 -2.10
N SER A 381 19.82 16.79 -3.16
CA SER A 381 20.12 17.21 -4.54
C SER A 381 19.67 18.64 -4.88
N ALA A 382 18.92 19.28 -3.99
CA ALA A 382 18.68 20.73 -4.01
C ALA A 382 19.93 21.57 -3.68
N HIS A 383 20.96 20.95 -3.08
CA HIS A 383 22.17 21.62 -2.60
C HIS A 383 23.49 21.01 -3.12
N TYR A 384 23.48 19.73 -3.52
CA TYR A 384 24.67 18.96 -3.90
C TYR A 384 24.49 18.23 -5.23
N GLN A 385 25.61 17.85 -5.86
CA GLN A 385 25.60 16.78 -6.86
C GLN A 385 25.54 15.46 -6.12
N VAL A 386 24.33 14.98 -5.86
CA VAL A 386 24.08 13.71 -5.18
C VAL A 386 24.36 12.56 -6.14
N ILE A 387 25.27 11.68 -5.77
CA ILE A 387 25.65 10.47 -6.50
C ILE A 387 25.22 9.29 -5.61
N VAL A 388 24.36 8.42 -6.12
CA VAL A 388 23.82 7.28 -5.36
C VAL A 388 24.36 6.01 -6.00
N ILE A 389 24.90 5.10 -5.20
CA ILE A 389 25.59 3.90 -5.69
C ILE A 389 24.92 2.66 -5.12
N ASP A 390 24.64 1.68 -5.99
CA ASP A 390 24.38 0.31 -5.58
C ASP A 390 25.74 -0.38 -5.38
N THR A 391 26.09 -0.84 -4.18
CA THR A 391 27.39 -1.51 -3.97
C THR A 391 27.44 -2.87 -4.68
N ARG A 392 28.62 -3.50 -4.79
CA ARG A 392 28.79 -4.77 -5.52
C ARG A 392 27.77 -5.83 -5.03
N GLY A 393 27.11 -6.48 -6.00
CA GLY A 393 26.06 -7.48 -5.75
C GLY A 393 24.73 -6.94 -5.19
N HIS A 394 24.59 -5.63 -4.95
CA HIS A 394 23.35 -5.03 -4.44
C HIS A 394 22.57 -4.30 -5.54
N GLY A 395 21.27 -4.10 -5.31
CA GLY A 395 20.38 -3.37 -6.22
C GLY A 395 20.51 -3.79 -7.69
N ASN A 396 21.04 -2.90 -8.52
CA ASN A 396 21.29 -3.10 -9.94
C ASN A 396 22.73 -3.54 -10.27
N SER A 397 23.66 -3.53 -9.32
CA SER A 397 25.09 -3.82 -9.53
C SER A 397 25.38 -5.33 -9.64
N GLY A 398 26.32 -5.67 -10.50
CA GLY A 398 26.77 -7.05 -10.73
C GLY A 398 27.90 -7.47 -9.79
N ASP A 399 28.20 -8.78 -9.79
CA ASP A 399 29.36 -9.37 -9.11
C ASP A 399 29.94 -10.57 -9.89
N SER A 400 31.07 -11.09 -9.43
CA SER A 400 31.53 -12.44 -9.77
C SER A 400 30.98 -13.45 -8.77
N LYS A 401 30.52 -14.60 -9.28
CA LYS A 401 29.76 -15.62 -8.52
C LYS A 401 30.61 -16.46 -7.55
N THR A 402 31.82 -16.03 -7.22
CA THR A 402 32.86 -16.89 -6.60
C THR A 402 33.63 -16.23 -5.46
N THR A 403 33.56 -14.91 -5.31
CA THR A 403 34.37 -14.16 -4.34
C THR A 403 33.48 -13.66 -3.20
N ASP A 404 33.86 -13.95 -1.95
CA ASP A 404 33.23 -13.34 -0.76
C ASP A 404 33.43 -11.81 -0.76
N TYR A 405 32.50 -11.08 -0.15
CA TYR A 405 32.56 -9.61 -0.09
C TYR A 405 33.31 -9.13 1.15
N SER A 406 34.00 -8.00 1.03
CA SER A 406 34.52 -7.21 2.16
C SER A 406 34.20 -5.73 1.94
N TYR A 407 34.16 -4.93 3.02
CA TYR A 407 33.98 -3.49 2.88
C TYR A 407 35.20 -2.83 2.21
N GLY A 408 36.38 -3.42 2.39
CA GLY A 408 37.59 -3.03 1.66
C GLY A 408 37.41 -3.15 0.14
N LEU A 409 36.82 -4.24 -0.36
CA LEU A 409 36.50 -4.39 -1.80
C LEU A 409 35.48 -3.35 -2.27
N PHE A 410 34.46 -3.06 -1.47
CA PHE A 410 33.47 -2.03 -1.80
C PHE A 410 34.10 -0.61 -1.85
N ALA A 411 35.12 -0.35 -1.04
CA ALA A 411 35.89 0.90 -1.09
C ALA A 411 36.76 0.99 -2.36
N ASP A 412 37.40 -0.11 -2.77
CA ASP A 412 38.19 -0.15 -4.00
C ASP A 412 37.29 0.06 -5.24
N ASP A 413 36.11 -0.57 -5.26
CA ASP A 413 35.06 -0.36 -6.26
C ASP A 413 34.59 1.11 -6.31
N LEU A 414 34.32 1.69 -5.15
CA LEU A 414 33.92 3.09 -5.01
C LEU A 414 34.99 4.04 -5.56
N LYS A 415 36.27 3.78 -5.29
CA LYS A 415 37.37 4.53 -5.89
C LYS A 415 37.36 4.44 -7.42
N VAL A 416 37.19 3.24 -7.98
CA VAL A 416 37.14 3.04 -9.45
C VAL A 416 35.93 3.77 -10.07
N VAL A 417 34.78 3.81 -9.40
CA VAL A 417 33.65 4.66 -9.80
C VAL A 417 34.08 6.12 -9.80
N MET A 418 34.58 6.66 -8.68
CA MET A 418 34.98 8.06 -8.54
C MET A 418 36.00 8.50 -9.61
N ASP A 419 37.03 7.69 -9.84
CA ASP A 419 38.03 7.92 -10.90
C ASP A 419 37.37 7.93 -12.30
N SER A 420 36.53 6.94 -12.61
CA SER A 420 35.86 6.84 -13.91
C SER A 420 34.90 8.00 -14.19
N ILE A 421 34.25 8.54 -13.16
CA ILE A 421 33.35 9.71 -13.27
C ILE A 421 34.07 11.04 -12.98
N HIS A 422 35.41 11.03 -12.93
CA HIS A 422 36.29 12.19 -12.77
C HIS A 422 36.09 12.99 -11.46
N ILE A 423 35.48 12.37 -10.46
CA ILE A 423 35.28 12.94 -9.13
C ILE A 423 36.57 12.73 -8.32
N LYS A 424 37.43 13.76 -8.34
CA LYS A 424 38.69 13.77 -7.59
C LYS A 424 38.47 13.63 -6.07
N LYS A 425 37.43 14.29 -5.54
CA LYS A 425 37.11 14.35 -4.11
C LYS A 425 35.59 14.50 -3.91
N ALA A 426 35.03 13.88 -2.89
CA ALA A 426 33.60 13.96 -2.57
C ALA A 426 33.31 13.97 -1.06
N ILE A 427 32.13 14.47 -0.68
CA ILE A 427 31.54 14.18 0.62
C ILE A 427 30.97 12.76 0.57
N LEU A 428 31.16 11.95 1.62
CA LEU A 428 30.49 10.66 1.77
C LEU A 428 29.39 10.73 2.84
N LEU A 429 28.26 10.08 2.57
CA LEU A 429 27.25 9.72 3.54
C LEU A 429 27.04 8.20 3.47
N GLY A 430 27.56 7.49 4.46
CA GLY A 430 27.43 6.05 4.60
C GLY A 430 26.43 5.68 5.68
N TRP A 431 25.53 4.75 5.37
CA TRP A 431 24.60 4.15 6.34
C TRP A 431 24.87 2.65 6.45
N SER A 432 25.05 2.15 7.69
CA SER A 432 25.34 0.74 7.98
C SER A 432 26.60 0.26 7.24
N ASP A 433 26.55 -0.82 6.45
CA ASP A 433 27.57 -1.26 5.48
C ASP A 433 28.20 -0.12 4.66
N GLY A 434 27.43 0.89 4.27
CA GLY A 434 27.92 2.06 3.54
C GLY A 434 28.79 2.98 4.41
N GLY A 435 28.53 3.03 5.72
CA GLY A 435 29.40 3.68 6.71
C GLY A 435 30.71 2.93 6.88
N ASN A 436 30.66 1.60 6.95
CA ASN A 436 31.84 0.73 7.00
C ASN A 436 32.70 0.89 5.73
N THR A 437 32.07 0.94 4.56
CA THR A 437 32.71 1.21 3.26
C THR A 437 33.35 2.60 3.21
N ALA A 438 32.72 3.61 3.83
CA ALA A 438 33.29 4.95 3.94
C ALA A 438 34.50 5.02 4.89
N LEU A 439 34.52 4.21 5.96
CA LEU A 439 35.69 4.06 6.83
C LEU A 439 36.87 3.37 6.11
N GLU A 440 36.61 2.28 5.41
CA GLU A 440 37.61 1.60 4.56
C GLU A 440 38.21 2.55 3.51
N LEU A 441 37.38 3.33 2.81
CA LEU A 441 37.90 4.32 1.85
C LEU A 441 38.68 5.44 2.55
N ALA A 442 38.33 5.82 3.78
CA ALA A 442 39.07 6.83 4.55
C ALA A 442 40.44 6.34 5.04
N LEU A 443 40.58 5.04 5.30
CA LEU A 443 41.85 4.41 5.69
C LEU A 443 42.76 4.16 4.49
N LYS A 444 42.20 3.73 3.34
CA LYS A 444 42.94 3.45 2.10
C LYS A 444 43.26 4.71 1.27
N HIS A 445 42.28 5.60 1.14
CA HIS A 445 42.26 6.71 0.16
C HIS A 445 41.66 8.01 0.74
N PRO A 446 42.22 8.54 1.84
CA PRO A 446 41.72 9.77 2.48
C PRO A 446 41.72 10.99 1.54
N GLU A 447 42.55 11.01 0.50
CA GLU A 447 42.59 12.09 -0.50
C GLU A 447 41.28 12.21 -1.31
N LYS A 448 40.47 11.15 -1.35
CA LYS A 448 39.16 11.12 -2.02
C LYS A 448 38.05 11.79 -1.21
N ILE A 449 38.25 12.04 0.08
CA ILE A 449 37.14 12.32 1.00
C ILE A 449 37.21 13.72 1.59
N ASP A 450 36.11 14.46 1.44
CA ASP A 450 36.02 15.89 1.76
C ASP A 450 35.37 16.15 3.13
N LYS A 451 34.32 15.38 3.43
CA LYS A 451 33.68 15.21 4.75
C LYS A 451 33.06 13.81 4.79
N MET A 452 32.82 13.27 5.98
CA MET A 452 32.09 12.02 6.18
C MET A 452 30.86 12.22 7.07
N VAL A 453 29.77 11.55 6.73
CA VAL A 453 28.66 11.25 7.62
C VAL A 453 28.55 9.73 7.73
N LEU A 454 28.61 9.21 8.95
CA LEU A 454 28.55 7.78 9.26
C LEU A 454 27.31 7.52 10.12
N MET A 455 26.28 6.87 9.58
CA MET A 455 25.09 6.45 10.33
C MET A 455 25.21 4.95 10.66
N GLY A 456 25.29 4.60 11.95
CA GLY A 456 25.26 3.21 12.42
C GLY A 456 26.37 2.32 11.84
N ALA A 457 27.61 2.81 11.77
CA ALA A 457 28.77 2.04 11.32
C ALA A 457 29.40 1.20 12.46
N ASN A 458 30.08 0.11 12.12
CA ASN A 458 30.89 -0.70 13.04
C ASN A 458 32.32 -0.90 12.52
N LEU A 459 33.20 -1.47 13.35
CA LEU A 459 34.63 -1.67 13.05
C LEU A 459 35.00 -3.16 12.92
N PHE A 460 34.35 -3.98 13.75
CA PHE A 460 34.45 -5.44 13.76
C PHE A 460 33.03 -6.03 13.91
N PRO A 461 32.80 -7.27 13.46
CA PRO A 461 31.53 -7.99 13.67
C PRO A 461 31.38 -8.46 15.13
N GLY A 462 30.24 -9.10 15.41
CA GLY A 462 30.02 -9.80 16.68
C GLY A 462 29.39 -8.95 17.79
N SER A 463 29.20 -9.58 18.95
CA SER A 463 28.39 -9.06 20.05
C SER A 463 29.01 -7.90 20.84
N SER A 464 30.29 -7.59 20.63
CA SER A 464 30.94 -6.39 21.18
C SER A 464 30.47 -5.12 20.47
N ALA A 465 30.29 -5.17 19.15
CA ALA A 465 29.87 -4.03 18.33
C ALA A 465 28.36 -3.99 18.06
N ILE A 466 27.73 -5.14 17.85
CA ILE A 466 26.36 -5.30 17.34
C ILE A 466 25.50 -6.02 18.38
N LYS A 467 24.20 -5.68 18.48
CA LYS A 467 23.26 -6.40 19.36
C LYS A 467 23.18 -7.90 19.02
N GLU A 468 23.16 -8.72 20.08
CA GLU A 468 23.32 -10.17 20.01
C GLU A 468 22.16 -10.87 19.26
N ASP A 469 20.95 -10.32 19.31
CA ASP A 469 19.79 -10.83 18.56
C ASP A 469 19.92 -10.62 17.05
N VAL A 470 20.55 -9.52 16.61
CA VAL A 470 20.90 -9.24 15.22
C VAL A 470 22.01 -10.16 14.72
N ILE A 471 23.10 -10.35 15.49
CA ILE A 471 24.13 -11.35 15.17
C ILE A 471 23.48 -12.74 14.98
N ARG A 472 22.69 -13.20 15.95
CA ARG A 472 21.99 -14.50 15.88
C ARG A 472 20.95 -14.57 14.75
N MET A 473 20.46 -13.44 14.23
CA MET A 473 19.62 -13.40 13.03
C MET A 473 20.44 -13.72 11.77
N PHE A 474 21.61 -13.10 11.63
CA PHE A 474 22.51 -13.36 10.50
C PHE A 474 23.12 -14.77 10.56
N GLU A 475 23.45 -15.29 11.74
CA GLU A 475 23.91 -16.68 11.91
C GLU A 475 22.85 -17.69 11.43
N ARG A 476 21.61 -17.58 11.93
CA ARG A 476 20.50 -18.46 11.48
C ARG A 476 20.24 -18.34 9.97
N ARG A 477 20.43 -17.15 9.39
CA ARG A 477 20.30 -16.92 7.94
C ARG A 477 21.43 -17.61 7.17
N ARG A 478 22.69 -17.44 7.58
CA ARG A 478 23.88 -18.13 7.03
C ARG A 478 23.66 -19.65 7.05
N ASP A 479 23.31 -20.20 8.21
CA ASP A 479 23.19 -21.65 8.42
C ASP A 479 22.05 -22.24 7.59
N SER A 480 20.89 -21.55 7.54
CA SER A 480 19.78 -21.94 6.68
C SER A 480 20.15 -21.94 5.19
N LEU A 481 20.96 -20.97 4.73
CA LEU A 481 21.36 -20.87 3.32
C LEU A 481 22.37 -21.95 2.94
N MET A 482 23.30 -22.29 3.84
CA MET A 482 24.28 -23.39 3.64
C MET A 482 23.60 -24.76 3.48
N ILE A 483 22.44 -24.97 4.10
CA ILE A 483 21.64 -26.20 3.96
C ILE A 483 20.93 -26.26 2.59
N THR A 484 20.44 -25.14 2.06
CA THR A 484 19.54 -25.15 0.88
C THR A 484 20.18 -25.52 -0.46
N LYS A 485 21.51 -25.39 -0.61
CA LYS A 485 22.29 -25.75 -1.84
C LYS A 485 21.75 -25.21 -3.18
N ASP A 486 21.01 -24.11 -3.14
CA ASP A 486 20.50 -23.39 -4.31
C ASP A 486 21.54 -22.32 -4.77
N PRO A 487 21.91 -22.24 -6.07
CA PRO A 487 22.75 -21.16 -6.58
C PRO A 487 22.22 -19.75 -6.29
N ALA A 488 20.91 -19.55 -6.17
CA ALA A 488 20.33 -18.25 -5.78
C ALA A 488 20.37 -18.01 -4.25
N SER A 489 20.91 -18.93 -3.45
CA SER A 489 21.26 -18.74 -2.03
C SER A 489 22.70 -18.26 -1.82
N ASP A 490 23.61 -18.45 -2.78
CA ASP A 490 25.04 -18.10 -2.65
C ASP A 490 25.28 -16.62 -2.33
N HIS A 491 24.81 -15.70 -3.19
CA HIS A 491 24.94 -14.27 -2.96
C HIS A 491 24.37 -13.84 -1.59
N LYS A 492 23.23 -14.42 -1.19
CA LYS A 492 22.60 -14.16 0.12
C LYS A 492 23.46 -14.68 1.29
N LEU A 493 24.21 -15.76 1.08
CA LEU A 493 25.15 -16.33 2.03
C LEU A 493 26.39 -15.44 2.14
N ARG A 494 26.92 -14.93 1.02
CA ARG A 494 28.04 -13.96 1.00
C ARG A 494 27.69 -12.64 1.68
N LEU A 495 26.47 -12.10 1.47
CA LEU A 495 25.97 -10.96 2.27
C LEU A 495 25.83 -11.28 3.76
N SER A 496 25.44 -12.51 4.11
CA SER A 496 25.31 -12.93 5.52
C SER A 496 26.68 -13.15 6.18
N ARG A 497 27.70 -13.51 5.40
CA ARG A 497 29.11 -13.60 5.83
C ARG A 497 29.68 -12.21 6.10
N LEU A 498 29.48 -11.25 5.19
CA LEU A 498 29.93 -9.86 5.33
C LEU A 498 29.60 -9.29 6.72
N VAL A 499 28.33 -9.34 7.16
CA VAL A 499 27.92 -8.83 8.48
C VAL A 499 28.48 -9.63 9.68
N LEU A 500 28.89 -10.88 9.46
CA LEU A 500 29.41 -11.78 10.51
C LEU A 500 30.95 -11.85 10.55
N GLN A 501 31.64 -11.30 9.55
CA GLN A 501 33.09 -11.48 9.35
C GLN A 501 33.83 -10.16 9.09
N GLU A 502 33.11 -9.10 8.72
CA GLU A 502 33.67 -7.79 8.34
C GLU A 502 32.99 -6.63 9.11
N PRO A 503 33.64 -5.45 9.23
CA PRO A 503 35.03 -5.18 8.86
C PRO A 503 35.99 -5.84 9.85
N GLN A 504 37.29 -5.61 9.73
CA GLN A 504 38.27 -5.97 10.77
C GLN A 504 39.18 -4.77 11.09
N ILE A 505 38.56 -3.58 11.16
CA ILE A 505 39.25 -2.32 11.47
C ILE A 505 39.55 -2.28 12.97
N SER A 506 40.80 -2.03 13.34
CA SER A 506 41.16 -1.76 14.74
C SER A 506 40.91 -0.30 15.11
N ALA A 507 40.61 -0.01 16.37
CA ALA A 507 40.21 1.34 16.81
C ALA A 507 41.33 2.37 16.56
N ASP A 508 42.57 2.00 16.87
CA ASP A 508 43.81 2.77 16.68
C ASP A 508 44.00 3.24 15.22
N GLU A 509 43.47 2.51 14.24
CA GLU A 509 43.61 2.89 12.83
C GLU A 509 42.75 4.10 12.45
N LEU A 510 41.67 4.34 13.20
CA LEU A 510 40.83 5.53 13.00
C LEU A 510 41.57 6.83 13.33
N GLU A 511 42.66 6.80 14.12
CA GLU A 511 43.49 7.99 14.37
C GLU A 511 44.17 8.52 13.10
N LYS A 512 44.30 7.68 12.07
CA LYS A 512 44.75 8.06 10.72
C LYS A 512 43.72 8.98 10.03
N ILE A 513 42.43 8.87 10.37
CA ILE A 513 41.33 9.60 9.74
C ILE A 513 41.28 11.04 10.28
N ASN A 514 41.87 11.96 9.51
CA ASN A 514 41.87 13.41 9.79
C ASN A 514 40.78 14.17 8.98
N ILE A 515 39.73 13.45 8.57
CA ILE A 515 38.62 13.97 7.76
C ILE A 515 37.51 14.50 8.69
N PRO A 516 36.93 15.70 8.43
CA PRO A 516 35.78 16.19 9.21
C PRO A 516 34.60 15.22 9.12
N THR A 517 34.28 14.59 10.25
CA THR A 517 33.36 13.44 10.30
C THR A 517 32.22 13.68 11.29
N LEU A 518 30.99 13.42 10.87
CA LEU A 518 29.81 13.31 11.73
C LEU A 518 29.44 11.84 11.90
N ILE A 519 29.28 11.41 13.14
CA ILE A 519 28.86 10.06 13.54
C ILE A 519 27.44 10.16 14.09
N LEU A 520 26.54 9.34 13.57
CA LEU A 520 25.12 9.29 13.92
C LEU A 520 24.74 7.86 14.32
N ALA A 521 23.89 7.75 15.34
CA ALA A 521 23.18 6.52 15.68
C ALA A 521 21.82 6.89 16.31
N GLY A 522 20.86 5.96 16.26
CA GLY A 522 19.69 6.06 17.12
C GLY A 522 20.01 5.71 18.57
N GLU A 523 19.25 6.21 19.53
CA GLU A 523 19.31 5.75 20.93
C GLU A 523 19.02 4.23 21.05
N SER A 524 18.22 3.68 20.14
CA SER A 524 17.86 2.26 20.09
C SER A 524 18.54 1.47 18.94
N ASP A 525 19.63 1.99 18.36
CA ASP A 525 20.35 1.42 17.21
C ASP A 525 20.76 -0.07 17.37
N VAL A 526 21.02 -0.79 16.27
CA VAL A 526 21.51 -2.18 16.31
C VAL A 526 23.01 -2.24 16.56
N ILE A 527 23.74 -1.18 16.20
CA ILE A 527 25.10 -0.94 16.69
C ILE A 527 25.01 -0.46 18.14
N LYS A 528 25.88 -0.97 19.00
CA LYS A 528 25.91 -0.60 20.41
C LYS A 528 26.42 0.82 20.58
N THR A 529 25.81 1.60 21.48
CA THR A 529 26.18 3.01 21.73
C THR A 529 27.65 3.13 22.15
N GLU A 530 28.14 2.17 22.93
CA GLU A 530 29.53 2.04 23.34
C GLU A 530 30.47 1.91 22.13
N HIS A 531 30.04 1.19 21.09
CA HIS A 531 30.80 1.02 19.84
C HIS A 531 30.74 2.27 18.96
N THR A 532 29.60 2.96 18.89
CA THR A 532 29.49 4.28 18.24
C THR A 532 30.42 5.31 18.91
N MET A 533 30.50 5.28 20.24
CA MET A 533 31.41 6.14 21.01
C MET A 533 32.89 5.73 20.86
N LEU A 534 33.20 4.44 20.67
CA LEU A 534 34.55 3.96 20.33
C LEU A 534 35.05 4.58 19.02
N ILE A 535 34.19 4.63 17.99
CA ILE A 535 34.52 5.27 16.69
C ILE A 535 34.76 6.78 16.89
N HIS A 536 33.91 7.46 17.67
CA HIS A 536 34.07 8.88 17.97
C HIS A 536 35.36 9.21 18.73
N ALA A 537 35.77 8.36 19.68
CA ALA A 537 36.97 8.56 20.47
C ALA A 537 38.26 8.56 19.64
N HIS A 538 38.32 7.79 18.54
CA HIS A 538 39.53 7.62 17.74
C HIS A 538 39.53 8.44 16.43
N ILE A 539 38.36 8.79 15.85
CA ILE A 539 38.32 9.75 14.73
C ILE A 539 38.47 11.17 15.27
N LYS A 540 39.70 11.68 15.22
CA LYS A 540 40.11 12.99 15.76
C LYS A 540 39.26 14.15 15.20
N GLY A 541 38.61 14.89 16.09
CA GLY A 541 37.79 16.05 15.72
C GLY A 541 36.45 15.70 15.08
N SER A 542 36.04 14.43 15.10
CA SER A 542 34.68 14.03 14.74
C SER A 542 33.64 14.64 15.69
N LYS A 543 32.38 14.70 15.24
CA LYS A 543 31.21 15.04 16.06
C LYS A 543 30.31 13.81 16.15
N VAL A 544 29.76 13.51 17.32
CA VAL A 544 28.76 12.44 17.50
C VAL A 544 27.40 13.03 17.85
N GLN A 545 26.32 12.42 17.35
CA GLN A 545 24.97 12.63 17.85
C GLN A 545 24.24 11.28 17.98
N ILE A 546 23.81 10.96 19.21
CA ILE A 546 22.89 9.85 19.48
C ILE A 546 21.48 10.45 19.53
N ILE A 547 20.59 9.99 18.65
CA ILE A 547 19.28 10.62 18.46
C ILE A 547 18.22 9.90 19.32
N ALA A 548 17.72 10.59 20.35
CA ALA A 548 16.73 10.08 21.28
C ALA A 548 15.43 9.63 20.59
N GLY A 549 14.89 8.49 21.00
CA GLY A 549 13.68 7.87 20.45
C GLY A 549 13.82 7.23 19.05
N GLU A 550 14.99 7.33 18.41
CA GLU A 550 15.26 6.79 17.07
C GLU A 550 16.07 5.47 17.14
N ASP A 551 16.14 4.74 16.03
CA ASP A 551 16.95 3.52 15.87
C ASP A 551 17.75 3.52 14.57
N HIS A 552 18.34 2.37 14.22
CA HIS A 552 19.20 2.20 13.03
C HIS A 552 18.55 2.67 11.72
N TYR A 553 17.21 2.68 11.65
CA TYR A 553 16.45 3.11 10.48
C TYR A 553 16.07 4.60 10.49
N LEU A 554 16.73 5.44 11.31
CA LEU A 554 16.60 6.90 11.32
C LEU A 554 16.51 7.54 9.91
N PRO A 555 17.35 7.20 8.91
CA PRO A 555 17.25 7.76 7.56
C PRO A 555 15.90 7.48 6.86
N LEU A 556 15.26 6.33 7.16
CA LEU A 556 13.96 5.95 6.61
C LEU A 556 12.79 6.43 7.46
N LYS A 557 12.92 6.37 8.79
CA LYS A 557 11.87 6.70 9.78
C LYS A 557 11.71 8.21 9.91
N ASN A 558 12.77 8.93 10.23
CA ASN A 558 12.73 10.37 10.41
C ASN A 558 13.64 11.10 9.40
N PRO A 559 13.37 10.98 8.08
CA PRO A 559 14.20 11.57 7.04
C PRO A 559 14.28 13.08 7.15
N LYS A 560 13.23 13.76 7.67
CA LYS A 560 13.25 15.21 7.86
C LYS A 560 14.25 15.64 8.94
N LEU A 561 14.34 14.90 10.04
CA LEU A 561 15.34 15.14 11.09
C LEU A 561 16.74 14.78 10.60
N PHE A 562 16.90 13.59 10.00
CA PHE A 562 18.18 13.11 9.47
C PHE A 562 18.75 14.07 8.42
N ASN A 563 17.96 14.42 7.39
CA ASN A 563 18.40 15.32 6.32
C ASN A 563 18.77 16.70 6.86
N ARG A 564 18.05 17.21 7.88
CA ARG A 564 18.41 18.48 8.55
C ARG A 564 19.76 18.36 9.25
N ILE A 565 19.96 17.37 10.11
CA ILE A 565 21.23 17.15 10.84
C ILE A 565 22.40 17.02 9.86
N VAL A 566 22.21 16.29 8.75
CA VAL A 566 23.19 16.18 7.66
C VAL A 566 23.48 17.54 7.05
N LEU A 567 22.47 18.28 6.57
CA LEU A 567 22.64 19.58 5.93
C LEU A 567 23.31 20.60 6.86
N ASP A 568 22.89 20.64 8.12
CA ASP A 568 23.45 21.51 9.17
C ASP A 568 24.96 21.27 9.38
N PHE A 569 25.42 20.01 9.28
CA PHE A 569 26.84 19.65 9.35
C PHE A 569 27.59 19.87 8.03
N LEU A 570 26.96 19.61 6.89
CA LEU A 570 27.61 19.82 5.59
C LEU A 570 27.81 21.31 5.26
N ALA A 571 26.96 22.20 5.81
CA ALA A 571 27.06 23.66 5.69
C ALA A 571 28.13 24.33 6.58
N GLN A 572 28.72 23.62 7.54
CA GLN A 572 29.84 24.08 8.40
C GLN A 572 31.20 24.08 7.70
#